data_AF-A0A1E5JNF3-F1
#
_entry.id   AF-A0A1E5JNF3-F1
#
_cell.length_a   1.000
_cell.length_b   1.000
_cell.length_c   1.000
_cell.angle_alpha   90.00
_cell.angle_beta   90.00
_cell.angle_gamma   90.00
#
_symmetry.space_group_name_H-M   'P 1'
#
loop_
_entity.id
_entity.type
_entity.pdbx_description
1 polymer ?
#
loop_
_entity_poly.entity_id
_entity_poly.type
_entity_poly.pdbx_seq_one_letter_code
_entity_poly.pdbx_strand_id
1 'polypeptide(L)' 'MKIDVEGAEFEVVKSIKPAQFPMIQQLSIEVHDIDNRVEHLATYLRELGYLIQINRNPLYEKLDWNQYMIYAKRAV' A
#
# COMPACT_ATOMS: atom_id res chain seq x y z
N MET A 1 7.69 -2.73 -7.20
CA MET A 1 7.56 -3.94 -6.37
C MET A 1 6.08 -4.18 -6.13
N LYS A 2 5.60 -5.40 -6.39
CA LYS A 2 4.22 -5.81 -6.06
C LYS A 2 4.22 -6.48 -4.68
N ILE A 3 3.25 -6.12 -3.84
CA ILE A 3 2.97 -6.77 -2.56
C ILE A 3 1.50 -7.20 -2.60
N ASP A 4 1.28 -8.48 -2.39
CA ASP A 4 -0.02 -9.12 -2.43
C ASP A 4 0.10 -10.33 -1.50
N VAL A 5 -0.29 -10.09 -0.25
CA VAL A 5 -0.02 -10.95 0.89
C VAL A 5 -1.25 -10.89 1.79
N GLU A 6 -2.11 -11.89 1.66
CA GLU A 6 -3.42 -12.03 2.31
C GLU A 6 -3.42 -11.65 3.80
N GLY A 7 -3.59 -10.37 4.13
CA GLY A 7 -3.70 -9.83 5.49
C GLY A 7 -2.40 -9.44 6.21
N ALA A 8 -1.21 -9.62 5.60
CA ALA A 8 0.09 -9.32 6.21
C ALA A 8 0.80 -8.10 5.60
N GLU A 9 0.06 -7.24 4.90
CA GLU A 9 0.61 -6.21 4.01
C GLU A 9 1.45 -5.19 4.76
N PHE A 10 0.95 -4.73 5.91
CA PHE A 10 1.65 -3.73 6.72
C PHE A 10 2.95 -4.30 7.29
N GLU A 11 2.97 -5.57 7.68
CA GLU A 11 4.15 -6.20 8.26
C GLU A 11 5.21 -6.49 7.20
N VAL A 12 4.80 -6.90 6.00
CA VAL A 12 5.71 -7.02 4.86
C VAL A 12 6.33 -5.67 4.53
N VAL A 13 5.55 -4.59 4.47
CA VAL A 13 6.10 -3.25 4.21
C VAL A 13 7.05 -2.80 5.31
N LYS A 14 6.70 -3.00 6.60
CA LYS A 14 7.59 -2.66 7.73
C LYS A 14 8.84 -3.52 7.83
N SER A 15 8.84 -4.71 7.23
CA SER A 15 10.02 -5.58 7.18
C SER A 15 11.09 -5.10 6.19
N ILE A 16 10.73 -4.21 5.26
CA ILE A 16 11.68 -3.60 4.32
C ILE A 16 12.62 -2.68 5.10
N LYS A 17 13.92 -2.87 4.95
CA LYS A 17 14.91 -2.05 5.65
C LYS A 17 14.84 -0.61 5.12
N PRO A 18 14.99 0.43 5.98
CA PRO A 18 15.00 1.83 5.54
C PRO A 18 15.92 2.11 4.35
N ALA A 19 17.12 1.51 4.33
CA ALA A 19 18.10 1.65 3.25
C ALA A 19 17.68 1.01 1.91
N GLN A 20 16.64 0.16 1.90
CA GLN A 20 16.12 -0.47 0.68
C GLN A 20 15.04 0.35 -0.01
N PHE A 21 14.31 1.20 0.73
CA PHE A 21 13.26 2.03 0.14
C PHE A 21 13.76 2.97 -0.99
N PRO A 22 14.97 3.56 -0.94
CA PRO A 22 15.49 4.33 -2.07
C PRO A 22 15.62 3.52 -3.38
N MET A 23 15.79 2.19 -3.30
CA MET A 23 15.86 1.32 -4.48
C MET A 23 14.47 1.00 -5.06
N ILE A 24 13.40 1.19 -4.30
CA ILE A 24 12.03 0.86 -4.71
C ILE A 24 11.37 2.12 -5.28
N GLN A 25 11.41 2.26 -6.61
CA GLN A 25 10.83 3.44 -7.29
C GLN A 25 9.29 3.48 -7.21
N GLN A 26 8.66 2.31 -7.16
CA GLN A 26 7.21 2.19 -7.08
C GLN A 26 6.80 0.93 -6.33
N LEU A 27 5.73 1.04 -5.53
CA LEU A 27 5.01 -0.06 -4.90
C LEU A 27 3.60 -0.15 -5.48
N SER A 28 3.11 -1.37 -5.66
CA SER A 28 1.71 -1.70 -5.93
C SER A 28 1.29 -2.71 -4.88
N ILE A 29 0.40 -2.31 -3.98
CA ILE A 29 0.04 -3.09 -2.80
C ILE A 29 -1.47 -3.32 -2.82
N GLU A 30 -1.87 -4.58 -2.88
CA GLU A 30 -3.25 -4.94 -2.54
C GLU A 30 -3.37 -4.99 -1.02
N VAL A 31 -4.37 -4.32 -0.46
CA VAL A 31 -4.57 -4.16 0.98
C VAL A 31 -5.99 -4.54 1.33
N HIS A 32 -6.14 -5.52 2.21
CA HIS A 32 -7.40 -5.72 2.91
C HIS A 32 -7.54 -4.68 4.03
N ASP A 33 -8.52 -3.78 3.90
CA ASP A 33 -8.71 -2.69 4.84
C ASP A 33 -9.39 -3.20 6.11
N ILE A 34 -8.62 -3.37 7.17
CA ILE A 34 -9.14 -3.65 8.52
C ILE A 34 -8.49 -2.67 9.48
N ASP A 35 -9.28 -2.11 10.38
CA ASP A 35 -8.82 -1.09 11.34
C ASP A 35 -8.09 0.10 10.68
N ASN A 36 -8.65 0.62 9.57
CA ASN A 36 -8.08 1.71 8.76
C ASN A 36 -6.66 1.45 8.23
N ARG A 37 -6.30 0.18 7.99
CA ARG A 37 -4.98 -0.23 7.49
C ARG A 37 -4.57 0.50 6.22
N VAL A 38 -5.50 0.77 5.31
CA VAL A 38 -5.20 1.52 4.07
C VAL A 38 -4.63 2.90 4.39
N GLU A 39 -5.23 3.63 5.33
CA GLU A 39 -4.76 4.96 5.70
C GLU A 39 -3.44 4.92 6.48
N HIS A 40 -3.29 3.95 7.39
CA HIS A 40 -2.03 3.75 8.13
C HIS A 40 -0.86 3.47 7.18
N LEU A 41 -1.07 2.58 6.21
CA LEU A 41 -0.03 2.22 5.24
C LEU A 41 0.23 3.38 4.26
N ALA A 42 -0.80 4.09 3.81
CA ALA A 42 -0.65 5.27 2.98
C ALA A 42 0.16 6.37 3.68
N THR A 43 -0.14 6.65 4.95
CA THR A 43 0.58 7.65 5.76
C THR A 43 2.04 7.26 5.94
N TYR A 44 2.32 6.01 6.31
CA TYR A 44 3.70 5.51 6.44
C TYR A 44 4.51 5.67 5.15
N LEU A 45 3.91 5.35 3.99
CA LEU A 45 4.59 5.51 2.70
C LEU A 45 4.78 6.98 2.30
N ARG A 46 3.84 7.88 2.65
CA ARG A 46 4.02 9.34 2.47
C ARG A 46 5.22 9.85 3.27
N GLU A 47 5.37 9.42 4.53
CA GLU A 47 6.51 9.78 5.40
C GLU A 47 7.85 9.33 4.81
N LEU A 48 7.86 8.22 4.08
CA LEU A 48 9.04 7.73 3.35
C LEU A 48 9.31 8.47 2.03
N GLY A 49 8.49 9.46 1.66
CA GLY A 49 8.65 10.30 0.48
C GLY A 49 8.00 9.76 -0.79
N TYR A 50 6.99 8.90 -0.67
CA TYR A 50 6.19 8.46 -1.81
C TYR A 50 4.95 9.35 -2.02
N LEU A 51 4.62 9.58 -3.28
CA LEU A 51 3.31 10.05 -3.73
C LEU A 51 2.36 8.86 -3.75
N ILE A 52 1.19 9.00 -3.13
CA ILE A 52 0.22 7.91 -2.94
C ILE A 52 -1.03 8.12 -3.78
N GLN A 53 -1.45 7.07 -4.47
CA GLN A 53 -2.76 6.94 -5.08
C GLN A 53 -3.46 5.71 -4.52
N ILE A 54 -4.68 5.90 -4.00
CA ILE A 54 -5.53 4.82 -3.50
C ILE A 54 -6.63 4.59 -4.53
N ASN A 55 -6.88 3.32 -4.86
CA ASN A 55 -7.94 2.93 -5.77
C ASN A 55 -8.75 1.78 -5.16
N ARG A 56 -10.07 1.83 -5.30
CA ARG A 56 -10.97 0.72 -5.01
C ARG A 56 -11.64 0.29 -6.29
N ASN A 57 -11.64 -1.02 -6.57
CA ASN A 57 -12.32 -1.56 -7.74
C ASN A 57 -13.85 -1.39 -7.56
N PRO A 58 -14.58 -0.83 -8.55
CA PRO A 58 -16.04 -0.67 -8.45
C PRO A 58 -16.79 -1.99 -8.21
N LEU A 59 -16.25 -3.13 -8.66
CA LEU A 59 -16.83 -4.44 -8.37
C LEU A 59 -16.69 -4.80 -6.89
N TYR A 60 -15.56 -4.48 -6.26
CA TYR A 60 -15.34 -4.76 -4.85
C TYR A 60 -16.23 -3.90 -3.96
N GLU A 61 -16.39 -2.63 -4.33
CA GLU A 61 -17.36 -1.75 -3.67
C GLU A 61 -18.79 -2.31 -3.77
N LYS A 62 -19.20 -2.81 -4.95
CA LYS A 62 -20.52 -3.43 -5.14
C LYS A 62 -20.72 -4.72 -4.35
N LEU A 63 -19.65 -5.47 -4.11
CA LEU A 63 -19.67 -6.76 -3.39
C LEU A 63 -19.36 -6.62 -1.90
N ASP A 64 -19.22 -5.39 -1.39
CA ASP A 64 -18.79 -5.07 -0.03
C ASP A 64 -17.45 -5.75 0.36
N TRP A 65 -16.57 -5.89 -0.62
CA TRP A 65 -15.22 -6.40 -0.47
C TRP A 65 -14.29 -5.26 -0.08
N ASN A 66 -13.61 -5.40 1.06
CA ASN A 66 -12.81 -4.33 1.65
C ASN A 66 -11.37 -4.26 1.15
N GLN A 67 -11.13 -4.69 -0.10
CA GLN A 67 -9.83 -4.67 -0.74
C GLN A 67 -9.61 -3.37 -1.50
N TYR A 68 -8.41 -2.81 -1.33
CA TYR A 68 -7.96 -1.58 -1.97
C TYR A 68 -6.59 -1.81 -2.62
N MET A 69 -6.31 -1.03 -3.66
CA MET A 69 -4.97 -0.90 -4.22
C MET A 69 -4.34 0.39 -3.75
N ILE A 70 -3.16 0.29 -3.15
CA ILE A 70 -2.26 1.42 -2.90
C ILE A 70 -1.14 1.40 -3.93
N TYR A 71 -1.04 2.48 -4.70
CA TYR A 71 0.09 2.77 -5.57
C TYR A 71 0.94 3.86 -4.93
N ALA A 72 2.19 3.55 -4.62
CA ALA A 72 3.14 4.50 -4.05
C ALA A 72 4.30 4.70 -5.02
N LYS A 73 4.56 5.92 -5.45
CA LYS A 73 5.61 6.26 -6.43
C LYS A 73 6.52 7.36 -5.89
N ARG A 74 7.84 7.23 -6.05
CA ARG A 74 8.78 8.30 -5.68
C ARG A 74 8.44 9.56 -6.47
N ALA A 75 8.44 10.72 -5.80
CA ALA A 75 8.53 12.00 -6.51
C ALA A 75 9.88 12.02 -7.24
N VAL A 76 9.86 12.26 -8.56
CA VAL A 76 11.04 12.24 -9.43
C VAL A 76 12.04 13.30 -9.00
#